data_AF-A0A6J1BKE0-F1
#
_entry.id   AF-A0A6J1BKE0-F1
#
_cell.length_a   1.000
_cell.length_b   1.000
_cell.length_c   1.000
_cell.angle_alpha   90.00
_cell.angle_beta   90.00
_cell.angle_gamma   90.00
#
_symmetry.space_group_name_H-M   'P 1'
#
loop_
_entity.id
_entity.type
_entity.pdbx_description
1 polymer ?
#
loop_
_entity_poly.entity_id
_entity_poly.type
_entity_poly.pdbx_seq_one_letter_code
_entity_poly.pdbx_strand_id
1 'polypeptide(L)'
;MESKLLGQSFASILNQNAAKFATPKSPFTQRTTLKVVGSNFGANVSPSLRVSSPSSAISCRYSRRTCFQRSKGWMRVLHPCADSININDMILTVYFGDILPRLVRMGDDGNYGSSAVCDTICLQALSKRIQYGKFVAEAKFRESPTAFEAAIRAQDSSRLTELLTYVTVEAAVKKRVAMKTKAYAQELNQTDDTADADPVYKIQPYLVGYLYDNWIMPLTKKVQVEYLLRRLD
;
A
#
# COMPACT_ATOMS: atom_id res chain seq x y z
N MET A 1 -18.38 23.98 34.17
CA MET A 1 -17.19 23.41 34.85
C MET A 1 -16.21 22.96 33.79
N GLU A 2 -15.75 23.94 33.01
CA GLU A 2 -14.60 23.81 32.12
C GLU A 2 -13.34 24.14 32.91
N SER A 3 -12.18 23.73 32.40
CA SER A 3 -10.82 23.96 32.91
C SER A 3 -10.33 23.01 34.01
N LYS A 4 -9.86 21.79 33.61
CA LYS A 4 -8.73 21.07 34.27
C LYS A 4 -8.25 19.80 33.55
N LEU A 5 -8.19 19.79 32.22
CA LEU A 5 -7.53 18.68 31.46
C LEU A 5 -6.65 19.18 30.30
N LEU A 6 -6.00 20.33 30.47
CA LEU A 6 -4.93 20.82 29.58
C LEU A 6 -3.61 20.83 30.33
N GLY A 7 -3.06 19.64 30.62
CA GLY A 7 -1.84 19.55 31.41
C GLY A 7 -1.08 18.24 31.33
N GLN A 8 -1.34 17.37 30.34
CA GLN A 8 -0.52 16.18 30.13
C GLN A 8 0.01 16.17 28.70
N SER A 9 1.34 16.07 28.56
CA SER A 9 2.01 15.91 27.28
C SER A 9 1.60 14.59 26.64
N PHE A 10 1.16 14.66 25.37
CA PHE A 10 0.72 13.52 24.56
C PHE A 10 1.80 12.43 24.40
N ALA A 11 3.08 12.77 24.66
CA ALA A 11 4.20 11.83 24.71
C ALA A 11 4.10 10.83 25.88
N SER A 12 3.41 11.18 26.98
CA SER A 12 3.31 10.32 28.17
C SER A 12 2.37 9.12 27.97
N ILE A 13 1.44 9.18 27.00
CA ILE A 13 0.47 8.10 26.73
C ILE A 13 1.11 6.98 25.89
N LEU A 14 2.12 7.30 25.08
CA LEU A 14 2.82 6.31 24.24
C LEU A 14 3.84 5.45 25.01
N ASN A 15 4.31 5.89 26.19
CA ASN A 15 5.47 5.30 26.86
C ASN A 15 5.16 4.13 27.82
N GLN A 16 3.90 3.71 27.95
CA GLN A 16 3.56 2.58 28.84
C GLN A 16 3.72 1.19 28.18
N ASN A 17 3.86 1.13 26.86
CA ASN A 17 4.00 -0.15 26.12
C ASN A 17 5.43 -0.47 25.67
N ALA A 18 6.40 0.42 25.88
CA ALA A 18 7.77 0.25 25.40
C ALA A 18 8.70 -0.54 26.36
N ALA A 19 8.30 -0.75 27.63
CA ALA A 19 9.20 -1.26 28.66
C ALA A 19 9.25 -2.81 28.82
N LYS A 20 8.76 -3.59 27.85
CA LYS A 20 8.80 -5.07 27.91
C LYS A 20 9.44 -5.75 26.71
N PHE A 21 10.49 -5.14 26.14
CA PHE A 21 11.32 -5.79 25.13
C PHE A 21 12.48 -6.56 25.79
N ALA A 22 12.21 -7.80 26.22
CA ALA A 22 13.23 -8.82 26.29
C ALA A 22 13.27 -9.54 24.92
N THR A 23 14.45 -9.64 24.34
CA THR A 23 14.71 -10.28 23.04
C THR A 23 14.41 -11.79 23.11
N PRO A 24 13.58 -12.37 22.22
CA PRO A 24 13.52 -13.81 22.05
C PRO A 24 14.56 -14.26 21.01
N LYS A 25 15.48 -15.11 21.45
CA LYS A 25 16.37 -15.90 20.57
C LYS A 25 15.52 -16.94 19.82
N SER A 26 15.57 -16.91 18.49
CA SER A 26 14.96 -17.92 17.61
C SER A 26 15.75 -19.24 17.67
N PRO A 27 15.11 -20.42 17.83
CA PRO A 27 15.71 -21.69 17.47
C PRO A 27 15.19 -22.10 16.09
N PHE A 28 15.93 -21.74 15.04
CA PHE A 28 15.72 -22.27 13.70
C PHE A 28 16.36 -23.67 13.64
N THR A 29 15.54 -24.73 13.62
CA THR A 29 16.02 -26.12 13.47
C THR A 29 15.77 -26.58 12.04
N GLN A 30 16.79 -27.12 11.38
CA GLN A 30 16.74 -27.59 10.00
C GLN A 30 16.10 -28.98 9.85
N ARG A 31 15.46 -29.17 8.68
CA ARG A 31 15.13 -30.42 7.96
C ARG A 31 14.29 -31.47 8.69
N THR A 32 13.13 -31.76 8.11
CA THR A 32 12.79 -33.16 7.75
C THR A 32 11.95 -33.20 6.48
N THR A 33 12.42 -33.98 5.52
CA THR A 33 11.77 -34.33 4.25
C THR A 33 10.53 -35.18 4.49
N LEU A 34 9.36 -34.71 4.06
CA LEU A 34 8.13 -35.52 4.01
C LEU A 34 7.86 -35.96 2.58
N LYS A 35 8.04 -37.27 2.34
CA LYS A 35 7.60 -37.98 1.13
C LYS A 35 6.08 -38.05 1.15
N VAL A 36 5.42 -37.50 0.13
CA VAL A 36 4.04 -37.84 -0.19
C VAL A 36 4.06 -38.72 -1.44
N VAL A 37 3.59 -39.96 -1.27
CA VAL A 37 3.36 -40.96 -2.31
C VAL A 37 2.18 -40.49 -3.15
N GLY A 38 2.34 -40.53 -4.47
CA GLY A 38 1.34 -40.08 -5.44
C GLY A 38 0.17 -41.05 -5.62
N SER A 39 -0.91 -40.53 -6.18
CA SER A 39 -1.88 -41.29 -6.96
C SER A 39 -2.26 -40.47 -8.18
N ASN A 40 -2.15 -41.12 -9.33
CA ASN A 40 -2.19 -40.60 -10.69
C ASN A 40 -3.57 -40.10 -11.11
N PHE A 41 -3.63 -39.12 -12.03
CA PHE A 41 -4.37 -39.24 -13.29
C PHE A 41 -3.96 -38.11 -14.26
N GLY A 42 -3.68 -38.46 -15.51
CA GLY A 42 -3.68 -37.52 -16.65
C GLY A 42 -2.32 -37.24 -17.29
N ALA A 43 -1.91 -38.13 -18.20
CA ALA A 43 -0.69 -38.08 -18.98
C ALA A 43 -0.55 -36.84 -19.88
N ASN A 44 0.66 -36.29 -19.95
CA ASN A 44 1.35 -36.11 -21.23
C ASN A 44 2.86 -35.98 -20.97
N VAL A 45 3.54 -37.12 -21.03
CA VAL A 45 4.99 -37.23 -21.01
C VAL A 45 5.47 -37.24 -22.45
N SER A 46 6.47 -36.43 -22.77
CA SER A 46 7.59 -36.95 -23.55
C SER A 46 8.91 -36.31 -23.10
N PRO A 47 10.00 -37.09 -23.11
CA PRO A 47 11.03 -37.00 -22.07
C PRO A 47 12.43 -36.70 -22.63
N SER A 48 13.24 -35.93 -21.90
CA SER A 48 14.69 -35.97 -22.07
C SER A 48 15.41 -35.53 -20.79
N LEU A 49 15.26 -36.32 -19.72
CA LEU A 49 16.15 -36.23 -18.57
C LEU A 49 17.17 -37.36 -18.65
N ARG A 50 18.29 -37.08 -19.30
CA ARG A 50 19.51 -37.88 -19.13
C ARG A 50 20.15 -37.41 -17.82
N VAL A 51 20.01 -38.21 -16.78
CA VAL A 51 20.60 -37.98 -15.46
C VAL A 51 22.04 -38.50 -15.49
N SER A 52 23.01 -37.61 -15.38
CA SER A 52 24.38 -37.93 -15.00
C SER A 52 24.76 -37.11 -13.77
N SER A 53 25.41 -37.80 -12.83
CA SER A 53 25.77 -37.55 -11.43
C SER A 53 26.38 -36.16 -11.07
N PRO A 54 26.50 -35.84 -9.76
CA PRO A 54 26.37 -34.49 -9.24
C PRO A 54 27.73 -33.81 -9.01
N SER A 55 28.00 -32.71 -9.72
CA SER A 55 28.97 -31.71 -9.29
C SER A 55 28.80 -30.45 -10.12
N SER A 56 27.99 -29.50 -9.63
CA SER A 56 28.03 -28.06 -9.95
C SER A 56 26.76 -27.41 -9.42
N ALA A 57 26.92 -26.22 -8.86
CA ALA A 57 25.86 -25.40 -8.30
C ALA A 57 24.62 -25.41 -9.19
N ILE A 58 23.47 -25.77 -8.61
CA ILE A 58 22.17 -25.56 -9.23
C ILE A 58 21.95 -24.04 -9.24
N SER A 59 22.48 -23.41 -10.29
CA SER A 59 22.02 -22.10 -10.72
C SER A 59 20.58 -22.28 -11.15
N CYS A 60 19.66 -22.07 -10.22
CA CYS A 60 18.25 -21.95 -10.54
C CYS A 60 18.09 -20.66 -11.34
N ARG A 61 18.34 -20.74 -12.66
CA ARG A 61 18.00 -19.68 -13.61
C ARG A 61 16.49 -19.57 -13.59
N TYR A 62 15.97 -18.66 -12.78
CA TYR A 62 14.60 -18.18 -12.89
C TYR A 62 14.49 -17.48 -14.25
N SER A 63 14.18 -18.26 -15.28
CA SER A 63 13.90 -17.74 -16.62
C SER A 63 12.71 -16.80 -16.48
N ARG A 64 12.92 -15.50 -16.74
CA ARG A 64 11.84 -14.52 -16.88
C ARG A 64 11.01 -14.94 -18.09
N ARG A 65 10.08 -15.87 -17.90
CA ARG A 65 9.06 -16.15 -18.91
C ARG A 65 8.28 -14.85 -19.07
N THR A 66 8.47 -14.20 -20.21
CA THR A 66 7.61 -13.11 -20.67
C THR A 66 6.16 -13.59 -20.69
N CYS A 67 5.21 -12.69 -20.47
CA CYS A 67 3.78 -12.99 -20.43
C CYS A 67 3.41 -14.01 -21.52
N PHE A 68 2.78 -15.12 -21.12
CA PHE A 68 2.33 -16.18 -22.02
C PHE A 68 1.31 -15.68 -23.07
N GLN A 69 0.69 -14.52 -22.81
CA GLN A 69 -0.27 -13.89 -23.71
C GLN A 69 0.40 -12.80 -24.56
N ARG A 70 -0.02 -12.70 -25.84
CA ARG A 70 0.38 -11.60 -26.74
C ARG A 70 0.09 -10.25 -26.07
N SER A 71 1.07 -9.36 -26.09
CA SER A 71 0.92 -8.00 -25.57
C SER A 71 -0.17 -7.27 -26.33
N LYS A 72 -1.25 -6.88 -25.64
CA LYS A 72 -2.21 -5.93 -26.20
C LYS A 72 -1.53 -4.56 -26.32
N GLY A 73 -1.72 -3.89 -27.45
CA GLY A 73 -1.24 -2.51 -27.63
C GLY A 73 -1.95 -1.58 -26.66
N TRP A 74 -1.19 -0.84 -25.85
CA TRP A 74 -1.73 0.14 -24.90
C TRP A 74 -1.75 1.53 -25.54
N MET A 75 -2.80 2.30 -25.28
CA MET A 75 -2.83 3.72 -25.65
C MET A 75 -1.75 4.46 -24.85
N ARG A 76 -0.84 5.14 -25.56
CA ARG A 76 0.27 5.88 -24.96
C ARG A 76 -0.23 7.21 -24.41
N VAL A 77 -0.79 7.20 -23.20
CA VAL A 77 -1.28 8.40 -22.53
C VAL A 77 -0.17 9.11 -21.76
N LEU A 78 0.70 8.36 -21.07
CA LEU A 78 1.78 8.91 -20.24
C LEU A 78 3.06 9.12 -21.05
N HIS A 79 3.88 10.07 -20.59
CA HIS A 79 5.24 10.25 -21.08
C HIS A 79 6.09 8.98 -20.81
N PRO A 80 7.03 8.59 -21.69
CA PRO A 80 7.87 7.40 -21.50
C PRO A 80 8.64 7.38 -20.17
N CYS A 81 8.93 8.54 -19.58
CA CYS A 81 9.57 8.61 -18.26
C CYS A 81 8.76 7.88 -17.16
N ALA A 82 7.44 7.71 -17.34
CA ALA A 82 6.56 7.00 -16.41
C ALA A 82 7.01 5.56 -16.14
N ASP A 83 7.65 4.90 -17.10
CA ASP A 83 8.07 3.50 -16.99
C ASP A 83 9.19 3.31 -15.96
N SER A 84 10.00 4.36 -15.73
CA SER A 84 11.10 4.36 -14.75
C SER A 84 10.64 4.63 -13.31
N ILE A 85 9.45 5.20 -13.12
CA ILE A 85 8.98 5.66 -11.81
C ILE A 85 8.27 4.51 -11.09
N ASN A 86 8.88 3.98 -10.03
CA ASN A 86 8.27 2.99 -9.17
C ASN A 86 8.64 3.27 -7.70
N ILE A 87 7.63 3.45 -6.84
CA ILE A 87 7.81 3.73 -5.41
C ILE A 87 7.25 2.62 -4.51
N ASN A 88 7.08 1.40 -5.04
CA ASN A 88 6.49 0.29 -4.30
C ASN A 88 7.26 -0.07 -3.03
N ASP A 89 8.58 0.10 -3.01
CA ASP A 89 9.41 -0.17 -1.82
C ASP A 89 9.03 0.75 -0.65
N MET A 90 8.74 2.02 -0.96
CA MET A 90 8.26 2.99 0.02
C MET A 90 6.84 2.66 0.48
N ILE A 91 5.96 2.26 -0.43
CA ILE A 91 4.58 1.86 -0.09
C ILE A 91 4.58 0.65 0.84
N LEU A 92 5.43 -0.33 0.57
CA LEU A 92 5.58 -1.53 1.42
C LEU A 92 6.05 -1.17 2.82
N THR A 93 7.05 -0.29 2.91
CA THR A 93 7.61 0.19 4.19
C THR A 93 6.56 0.91 5.02
N VAL A 94 5.84 1.85 4.42
CA VAL A 94 4.78 2.63 5.10
C VAL A 94 3.60 1.73 5.48
N TYR A 95 3.26 0.74 4.67
CA TYR A 95 2.16 -0.18 4.97
C TYR A 95 2.41 -0.95 6.27
N PHE A 96 3.57 -1.62 6.38
CA PHE A 96 3.89 -2.41 7.57
C PHE A 96 4.38 -1.58 8.76
N GLY A 97 5.07 -0.45 8.52
CA GLY A 97 5.62 0.39 9.57
C GLY A 97 4.58 1.31 10.23
N ASP A 98 3.69 1.89 9.44
CA ASP A 98 2.83 2.99 9.91
C ASP A 98 1.33 2.70 9.82
N ILE A 99 0.87 2.09 8.72
CA ILE A 99 -0.56 1.90 8.47
C ILE A 99 -1.11 0.70 9.27
N LEU A 100 -0.51 -0.48 9.08
CA LEU A 100 -1.00 -1.74 9.66
C LEU A 100 -1.06 -1.71 11.19
N PRO A 101 -0.02 -1.24 11.93
CA PRO A 101 -0.04 -1.23 13.39
C PRO A 101 -1.07 -0.28 14.01
N ARG A 102 -1.56 0.70 13.23
CA ARG A 102 -2.59 1.66 13.67
C ARG A 102 -3.99 1.18 13.34
N LEU A 103 -4.13 0.34 12.31
CA LEU A 103 -5.41 -0.19 11.86
C LEU A 103 -5.84 -1.43 12.65
N VAL A 104 -4.88 -2.27 13.04
CA VAL A 104 -5.12 -3.59 13.66
C VAL A 104 -4.66 -3.60 15.11
N ARG A 105 -5.40 -4.30 15.97
CA ARG A 105 -5.02 -4.54 17.37
C ARG A 105 -3.86 -5.53 17.42
N MET A 106 -2.89 -5.28 18.30
CA MET A 106 -1.83 -6.26 18.59
C MET A 106 -2.40 -7.57 19.14
N GLY A 107 -1.96 -8.69 18.59
CA GLY A 107 -2.40 -10.03 18.97
C GLY A 107 -2.14 -11.04 17.86
N ASP A 108 -2.45 -12.30 18.13
CA ASP A 108 -2.39 -13.40 17.18
C ASP A 108 -3.71 -14.18 17.25
N ASP A 109 -4.40 -14.28 16.11
CA ASP A 109 -5.67 -14.97 15.95
C ASP A 109 -5.54 -16.28 15.14
N GLY A 110 -4.32 -16.64 14.72
CA GLY A 110 -4.02 -17.82 13.92
C GLY A 110 -4.39 -17.73 12.44
N ASN A 111 -4.93 -16.61 11.96
CA ASN A 111 -5.47 -16.47 10.59
C ASN A 111 -4.42 -16.00 9.56
N TYR A 112 -3.20 -16.56 9.59
CA TYR A 112 -2.08 -16.07 8.79
C TYR A 112 -2.36 -16.05 7.28
N GLY A 113 -3.03 -17.09 6.76
CA GLY A 113 -3.37 -17.19 5.34
C GLY A 113 -4.32 -16.09 4.88
N SER A 114 -5.39 -15.85 5.66
CA SER A 114 -6.36 -14.79 5.38
C SER A 114 -5.72 -13.42 5.47
N SER A 115 -4.87 -13.19 6.48
CA SER A 115 -4.11 -11.95 6.66
C SER A 115 -3.17 -11.68 5.48
N ALA A 116 -2.39 -12.67 5.04
CA ALA A 116 -1.50 -12.53 3.90
C ALA A 116 -2.25 -12.20 2.59
N VAL A 117 -3.40 -12.83 2.34
CA VAL A 117 -4.25 -12.51 1.19
C VAL A 117 -4.77 -11.08 1.28
N CYS A 118 -5.26 -10.65 2.44
CA CYS A 118 -5.74 -9.29 2.67
C CYS A 118 -4.63 -8.24 2.48
N ASP A 119 -3.41 -8.52 2.95
CA ASP A 119 -2.24 -7.66 2.76
C ASP A 119 -1.92 -7.48 1.28
N THR A 120 -1.93 -8.57 0.50
CA THR A 120 -1.66 -8.46 -0.95
C THR A 120 -2.69 -7.61 -1.68
N ILE A 121 -3.98 -7.74 -1.33
CA ILE A 121 -5.07 -6.94 -1.90
C ILE A 121 -4.87 -5.46 -1.53
N CYS A 122 -4.56 -5.18 -0.27
CA CYS A 122 -4.32 -3.82 0.20
C CYS A 122 -3.12 -3.18 -0.51
N LEU A 123 -1.98 -3.88 -0.58
CA LEU A 123 -0.78 -3.39 -1.24
C LEU A 123 -1.00 -3.13 -2.74
N GLN A 124 -1.73 -4.02 -3.43
CA GLN A 124 -2.08 -3.81 -4.84
C GLN A 124 -2.97 -2.57 -5.03
N ALA A 125 -3.99 -2.41 -4.18
CA ALA A 125 -4.90 -1.27 -4.23
C ALA A 125 -4.16 0.06 -3.94
N LEU A 126 -3.30 0.07 -2.93
CA LEU A 126 -2.48 1.22 -2.55
C LEU A 126 -1.49 1.57 -3.66
N SER A 127 -0.74 0.59 -4.17
CA SER A 127 0.19 0.76 -5.27
C SER A 127 -0.51 1.38 -6.48
N LYS A 128 -1.63 0.80 -6.92
CA LYS A 128 -2.41 1.34 -8.04
C LYS A 128 -2.87 2.77 -7.77
N ARG A 129 -3.44 3.05 -6.60
CA ARG A 129 -3.99 4.38 -6.27
C ARG A 129 -2.91 5.46 -6.22
N ILE A 130 -1.78 5.16 -5.62
CA ILE A 130 -0.65 6.09 -5.45
C ILE A 130 0.03 6.32 -6.80
N GLN A 131 0.30 5.25 -7.55
CA GLN A 131 0.91 5.37 -8.88
C GLN A 131 -0.02 5.98 -9.93
N TYR A 132 -1.34 5.98 -9.69
CA TYR A 132 -2.28 6.75 -10.50
C TYR A 132 -2.01 8.26 -10.47
N GLY A 133 -1.19 8.73 -9.52
CA GLY A 133 -0.63 10.07 -9.51
C GLY A 133 0.04 10.47 -10.84
N LYS A 134 0.60 9.53 -11.60
CA LYS A 134 1.17 9.78 -12.94
C LYS A 134 0.11 10.35 -13.91
N PHE A 135 -1.08 9.75 -13.94
CA PHE A 135 -2.18 10.22 -14.78
C PHE A 135 -2.75 11.54 -14.30
N VAL A 136 -2.82 11.75 -12.97
CA VAL A 136 -3.26 13.01 -12.39
C VAL A 136 -2.29 14.14 -12.76
N ALA A 137 -0.98 13.89 -12.67
CA ALA A 137 0.04 14.86 -13.06
C ALA A 137 -0.03 15.17 -14.56
N GLU A 138 -0.18 14.15 -15.42
CA GLU A 138 -0.33 14.37 -16.86
C GLU A 138 -1.58 15.20 -17.21
N ALA A 139 -2.71 14.94 -16.55
CA ALA A 139 -3.93 15.72 -16.75
C ALA A 139 -3.73 17.19 -16.36
N LYS A 140 -3.15 17.45 -15.18
CA LYS A 140 -2.86 18.82 -14.70
C LYS A 140 -1.85 19.54 -15.60
N PHE A 141 -0.82 18.84 -16.06
CA PHE A 141 0.18 19.40 -16.97
C PHE A 141 -0.46 19.81 -18.30
N ARG A 142 -1.35 18.98 -18.86
CA ARG A 142 -2.08 19.31 -20.11
C ARG A 142 -3.03 20.49 -19.95
N GLU A 143 -3.63 20.65 -18.79
CA GLU A 143 -4.52 21.77 -18.50
C GLU A 143 -3.77 23.11 -18.44
N SER A 144 -2.57 23.14 -17.87
CA SER A 144 -1.78 24.37 -17.72
C SER A 144 -0.26 24.15 -17.84
N PRO A 145 0.27 23.88 -19.05
CA PRO A 145 1.69 23.54 -19.23
C PRO A 145 2.63 24.65 -18.74
N THR A 146 2.31 25.90 -19.08
CA THR A 146 3.12 27.09 -18.77
C THR A 146 3.32 27.31 -17.27
N ALA A 147 2.36 26.88 -16.44
CA ALA A 147 2.45 26.98 -14.98
C ALA A 147 3.51 26.03 -14.39
N PHE A 148 3.74 24.88 -15.03
CA PHE A 148 4.68 23.86 -14.55
C PHE A 148 6.05 23.93 -15.23
N GLU A 149 6.14 24.38 -16.49
CA GLU A 149 7.39 24.40 -17.27
C GLU A 149 8.56 25.10 -16.55
N ALA A 150 8.32 26.26 -15.95
CA ALA A 150 9.36 27.01 -15.24
C ALA A 150 9.92 26.21 -14.06
N ALA A 151 9.05 25.58 -13.27
CA ALA A 151 9.44 24.78 -12.11
C ALA A 151 10.13 23.47 -12.53
N ILE A 152 9.70 22.85 -13.64
CA ILE A 152 10.30 21.61 -14.17
C ILE A 152 11.71 21.90 -14.70
N ARG A 153 11.91 22.98 -15.48
CA ARG A 153 13.24 23.35 -15.99
C ARG A 153 14.21 23.73 -14.86
N ALA A 154 13.70 24.35 -13.80
CA ALA A 154 14.48 24.67 -12.60
C ALA A 154 14.70 23.46 -11.66
N GLN A 155 14.09 22.31 -11.93
CA GLN A 155 14.09 21.12 -11.06
C GLN A 155 13.62 21.40 -9.62
N ASP A 156 12.68 22.33 -9.46
CA ASP A 156 12.17 22.76 -8.16
C ASP A 156 11.00 21.88 -7.69
N SER A 157 11.33 20.82 -6.95
CA SER A 157 10.36 19.89 -6.36
C SER A 157 9.42 20.54 -5.33
N SER A 158 9.88 21.58 -4.63
CA SER A 158 9.08 22.27 -3.60
C SER A 158 8.00 23.11 -4.27
N ARG A 159 8.38 23.88 -5.29
CA ARG A 159 7.44 24.68 -6.07
C ARG A 159 6.39 23.82 -6.76
N LEU A 160 6.78 22.67 -7.31
CA LEU A 160 5.83 21.71 -7.88
C LEU A 160 4.85 21.18 -6.81
N THR A 161 5.31 20.91 -5.60
CA THR A 161 4.46 20.43 -4.50
C THR A 161 3.42 21.48 -4.09
N GLU A 162 3.80 22.76 -4.03
CA GLU A 162 2.88 23.87 -3.77
C GLU A 162 1.81 23.98 -4.85
N LEU A 163 2.21 23.99 -6.12
CA LEU A 163 1.28 24.07 -7.26
C LEU A 163 0.30 22.89 -7.33
N LEU A 164 0.70 21.72 -6.81
CA LEU A 164 -0.14 20.53 -6.79
C LEU A 164 -1.09 20.45 -5.58
N THR A 165 -0.89 21.30 -4.56
CA THR A 165 -1.63 21.28 -3.31
C THR A 165 -2.91 22.09 -3.42
N TYR A 166 -4.04 21.42 -3.25
CA TYR A 166 -5.37 22.02 -3.28
C TYR A 166 -6.11 21.70 -1.99
N VAL A 167 -5.93 22.56 -0.97
CA VAL A 167 -6.39 22.31 0.41
C VAL A 167 -7.88 21.95 0.48
N THR A 168 -8.72 22.60 -0.32
CA THR A 168 -10.17 22.34 -0.37
C THR A 168 -10.50 20.94 -0.89
N VAL A 169 -9.78 20.47 -1.92
CA VAL A 169 -9.94 19.13 -2.49
C VAL A 169 -9.46 18.08 -1.51
N GLU A 170 -8.36 18.33 -0.81
CA GLU A 170 -7.78 17.41 0.17
C GLU A 170 -8.71 17.22 1.37
N ALA A 171 -9.25 18.32 1.90
CA ALA A 171 -10.28 18.28 2.95
C ALA A 171 -11.54 17.53 2.51
N ALA A 172 -11.99 17.76 1.26
CA ALA A 172 -13.15 17.06 0.70
C ALA A 172 -12.89 15.54 0.51
N VAL A 173 -11.69 15.16 0.09
CA VAL A 173 -11.26 13.75 -0.01
C VAL A 173 -11.27 13.10 1.36
N LYS A 174 -10.67 13.73 2.38
CA LYS A 174 -10.65 13.24 3.76
C LYS A 174 -12.07 13.03 4.30
N LYS A 175 -12.95 14.02 4.16
CA LYS A 175 -14.36 13.92 4.56
C LYS A 175 -15.06 12.77 3.84
N ARG A 176 -14.86 12.62 2.53
CA ARG A 176 -15.47 11.56 1.73
C ARG A 176 -14.99 10.17 2.13
N VAL A 177 -13.70 10.01 2.43
CA VAL A 177 -13.15 8.73 2.92
C VAL A 177 -13.82 8.36 4.23
N ALA A 178 -13.88 9.27 5.20
CA ALA A 178 -14.56 9.03 6.48
C ALA A 178 -16.04 8.66 6.28
N MET A 179 -16.77 9.34 5.40
CA MET A 179 -18.17 9.00 5.10
C MET A 179 -18.34 7.61 4.47
N LYS A 180 -17.43 7.21 3.57
CA LYS A 180 -17.45 5.85 3.00
C LYS A 180 -17.13 4.80 4.06
N THR A 181 -16.15 5.06 4.92
CA THR A 181 -15.86 4.16 6.04
C THR A 181 -17.05 4.04 6.97
N LYS A 182 -17.76 5.14 7.25
CA LYS A 182 -19.01 5.12 8.03
C LYS A 182 -20.03 4.16 7.41
N ALA A 183 -20.23 4.22 6.10
CA ALA A 183 -21.19 3.36 5.41
C ALA A 183 -20.80 1.87 5.37
N TYR A 184 -19.51 1.54 5.20
CA TYR A 184 -19.06 0.14 5.08
C TYR A 184 -18.72 -0.52 6.41
N ALA A 185 -18.36 0.24 7.45
CA ALA A 185 -17.95 -0.29 8.75
C ALA A 185 -19.11 -0.38 9.76
N GLN A 186 -20.32 0.02 9.36
CA GLN A 186 -21.55 -0.13 10.15
C GLN A 186 -21.89 -1.61 10.32
N GLU A 187 -22.08 -2.03 11.57
CA GLU A 187 -22.64 -3.34 11.87
C GLU A 187 -24.15 -3.30 11.59
N LEU A 188 -24.61 -4.08 10.62
CA LEU A 188 -26.04 -4.15 10.23
C LEU A 188 -26.90 -4.96 11.23
N ASN A 189 -26.33 -5.38 12.36
CA ASN A 189 -27.00 -6.22 13.35
C ASN A 189 -27.54 -5.40 14.53
N GLN A 190 -28.13 -4.24 14.27
CA GLN A 190 -29.01 -3.61 15.25
C GLN A 190 -30.43 -4.09 14.96
N THR A 191 -30.81 -5.19 15.62
CA THR A 191 -32.22 -5.51 15.85
C THR A 191 -32.88 -4.29 16.50
N ASP A 192 -33.98 -3.86 15.89
CA ASP A 192 -34.87 -2.80 16.34
C ASP A 192 -35.00 -2.80 17.87
N ASP A 193 -34.56 -1.73 18.56
CA ASP A 193 -35.17 -1.28 19.83
C ASP A 193 -34.56 -0.03 20.50
N THR A 194 -33.52 0.63 19.97
CA THR A 194 -33.12 1.94 20.52
C THR A 194 -32.75 2.94 19.42
N ALA A 195 -33.71 3.79 19.05
CA ALA A 195 -33.55 4.89 18.08
C ALA A 195 -32.58 6.02 18.52
N ASP A 196 -31.82 5.81 19.59
CA ASP A 196 -30.97 6.84 20.25
C ASP A 196 -29.57 6.32 20.62
N ALA A 197 -29.16 5.14 20.11
CA ALA A 197 -27.82 4.60 20.35
C ALA A 197 -26.84 5.03 19.26
N ASP A 198 -25.66 5.55 19.67
CA ASP A 198 -24.57 5.86 18.74
C ASP A 198 -24.18 4.61 17.93
N PRO A 199 -24.02 4.72 16.60
CA PRO A 199 -23.69 3.58 15.75
C PRO A 199 -22.32 3.00 16.12
N VAL A 200 -22.28 1.69 16.37
CA VAL A 200 -21.04 0.95 16.63
C VAL A 200 -20.36 0.64 15.30
N TYR A 201 -19.07 0.99 15.20
CA TYR A 201 -18.26 0.76 14.01
C TYR A 201 -17.18 -0.29 14.28
N LYS A 202 -17.01 -1.25 13.36
CA LYS A 202 -15.89 -2.20 13.40
C LYS A 202 -14.53 -1.50 13.30
N ILE A 203 -14.49 -0.41 12.54
CA ILE A 203 -13.30 0.42 12.34
C ILE A 203 -13.74 1.89 12.46
N GLN A 204 -13.01 2.66 13.27
CA GLN A 204 -13.30 4.07 13.47
C GLN A 204 -13.21 4.87 12.16
N PRO A 205 -14.28 5.54 11.69
CA PRO A 205 -14.27 6.25 10.41
C PRO A 205 -13.23 7.39 10.33
N TYR A 206 -13.03 8.10 11.44
CA TYR A 206 -12.03 9.18 11.52
C TYR A 206 -10.60 8.66 11.35
N LEU A 207 -10.29 7.49 11.92
CA LEU A 207 -8.97 6.87 11.83
C LEU A 207 -8.58 6.59 10.37
N VAL A 208 -9.49 6.04 9.56
CA VAL A 208 -9.22 5.75 8.15
C VAL A 208 -9.01 7.04 7.35
N GLY A 209 -9.81 8.08 7.62
CA GLY A 209 -9.61 9.40 7.02
C GLY A 209 -8.25 10.00 7.36
N TYR A 210 -7.83 9.88 8.63
CA TYR A 210 -6.51 10.33 9.10
C TYR A 210 -5.36 9.56 8.44
N LEU A 211 -5.44 8.23 8.34
CA LEU A 211 -4.41 7.43 7.68
C LEU A 211 -4.28 7.78 6.19
N TYR A 212 -5.41 8.05 5.53
CA TYR A 212 -5.41 8.46 4.12
C TYR A 212 -4.72 9.80 3.90
N ASP A 213 -5.00 10.76 4.78
CA ASP A 213 -4.47 12.13 4.75
C ASP A 213 -2.96 12.18 4.98
N ASN A 214 -2.44 11.41 5.95
CA ASN A 214 -1.04 11.46 6.35
C ASN A 214 -0.11 10.57 5.52
N TRP A 215 -0.61 9.47 4.95
CA TRP A 215 0.26 8.48 4.28
C TRP A 215 -0.04 8.34 2.79
N ILE A 216 -1.31 8.11 2.42
CA ILE A 216 -1.68 7.78 1.04
C ILE A 216 -1.62 9.02 0.14
N MET A 217 -2.15 10.14 0.61
CA MET A 217 -2.20 11.38 -0.16
C MET A 217 -0.81 11.98 -0.42
N PRO A 218 0.12 12.07 0.57
CA PRO A 218 1.45 12.60 0.35
C PRO A 218 2.29 11.72 -0.57
N LEU A 219 2.20 10.39 -0.47
CA LEU A 219 2.86 9.49 -1.41
C LEU A 219 2.35 9.68 -2.85
N THR A 220 1.06 9.94 -3.02
CA THR A 220 0.48 10.25 -4.34
C THR A 220 0.99 11.59 -4.88
N LYS A 221 1.19 12.61 -4.02
CA LYS A 221 1.82 13.88 -4.43
C LYS A 221 3.28 13.68 -4.82
N LYS A 222 4.02 12.87 -4.07
CA LYS A 222 5.41 12.52 -4.41
C LYS A 222 5.52 11.91 -5.81
N VAL A 223 4.64 10.97 -6.17
CA VAL A 223 4.61 10.41 -7.54
C VAL A 223 4.31 11.47 -8.60
N GLN A 224 3.38 12.40 -8.31
CA GLN A 224 3.07 13.49 -9.25
C GLN A 224 4.30 14.37 -9.50
N VAL A 225 5.03 14.74 -8.44
CA VAL A 225 6.25 15.56 -8.54
C VAL A 225 7.35 14.81 -9.31
N GLU A 226 7.64 13.56 -8.96
CA GLU A 226 8.63 12.72 -9.66
C GLU A 226 8.33 12.54 -11.15
N TYR A 227 7.04 12.52 -11.51
CA TYR A 227 6.60 12.46 -12.90
C TYR A 227 6.82 13.79 -13.62
N LEU A 228 6.43 14.91 -13.00
CA LEU A 228 6.57 16.24 -13.61
C LEU A 228 8.04 16.63 -13.81
N LEU A 229 8.92 16.29 -12.87
CA LEU A 229 10.36 16.60 -12.97
C LEU A 229 11.02 16.00 -14.22
N ARG A 230 10.52 14.86 -14.70
CA ARG A 230 11.03 14.13 -15.88
C ARG A 230 10.10 14.27 -17.10
N ARG A 231 9.17 15.22 -17.07
CA ARG A 231 8.12 15.33 -18.09
C ARG A 231 8.59 16.03 -19.37
N LEU A 232 9.64 16.84 -19.26
CA LEU A 232 10.24 17.59 -20.37
C LEU A 232 11.54 16.95 -20.88
N ASP A 233 11.88 15.76 -20.38
CA ASP A 233 13.04 14.96 -20.81
C ASP A 233 12.89 14.46 -22.26
#